data_AF-A0A2H9P2B5-F1
#
_entry.id   AF-A0A2H9P2B5-F1
#
_cell.length_a   1.000
_cell.length_b   1.000
_cell.length_c   1.000
_cell.angle_alpha   90.00
_cell.angle_beta   90.00
_cell.angle_gamma   90.00
#
_symmetry.space_group_name_H-M   'P 1'
#
loop_
_entity.id
_entity.type
_entity.pdbx_description
1 polymer ?
#
loop_
_entity_poly.entity_id
_entity_poly.type
_entity_poly.pdbx_seq_one_letter_code
_entity_poly.pdbx_strand_id
1 'polypeptide(L)'
;MNVVNLLKQDIQGLMNNDSAHDFAHIMRVFKNAQMICKKEHVDEKLVLSAVLLHDIISYPKSDKRSKISPIKSAEKSQKILKKYNFENAEIQIISDAIRDHSFSRNKIPATIEGKILQDADRLDAIGAIGIARVFAVGGYEKRLFYNVKDPFCKNRSPDDQIWTLDHFYRKLLKLESLMNTKSGKIEAKKRTKVMKEFLHELKKEIK
;
A
#
# COMPACT_ATOMS: atom_id res chain seq x y z
N MET A 1 26.47 1.27 11.53
CA MET A 1 25.15 1.77 11.09
C MET A 1 24.40 0.60 10.48
N ASN A 2 23.17 0.29 10.90
CA ASN A 2 22.40 -0.85 10.35
C ASN A 2 22.21 -0.65 8.82
N VAL A 3 22.40 -1.69 8.02
CA VAL A 3 22.25 -1.67 6.55
C VAL A 3 20.90 -1.11 6.10
N VAL A 4 19.83 -1.35 6.88
CA VAL A 4 18.49 -0.80 6.61
C VAL A 4 18.47 0.74 6.74
N ASN A 5 19.25 1.31 7.67
CA ASN A 5 19.33 2.76 7.84
C ASN A 5 20.09 3.44 6.69
N LEU A 6 21.16 2.81 6.20
CA LEU A 6 21.89 3.31 5.03
C LEU A 6 20.99 3.27 3.80
N LEU A 7 20.32 2.14 3.57
CA LEU A 7 19.35 1.99 2.48
C LEU A 7 18.24 3.06 2.55
N LYS A 8 17.71 3.32 3.75
CA LYS A 8 16.70 4.37 3.95
C LYS A 8 17.21 5.76 3.56
N GLN A 9 18.44 6.11 3.92
CA GLN A 9 19.05 7.41 3.55
C GLN A 9 19.21 7.53 2.04
N ASP A 10 19.70 6.47 1.37
CA ASP A 10 19.83 6.46 -0.08
C ASP A 10 18.47 6.62 -0.79
N ILE A 11 17.44 5.88 -0.35
CA ILE A 11 16.11 5.99 -0.95
C ILE A 11 15.51 7.37 -0.74
N GLN A 12 15.72 7.98 0.43
CA GLN A 12 15.29 9.35 0.68
C GLN A 12 15.93 10.34 -0.30
N GLY A 13 17.19 10.15 -0.67
CA GLY A 13 17.89 10.99 -1.65
C GLY A 13 17.46 10.74 -3.10
N LEU A 14 16.88 9.58 -3.41
CA LEU A 14 16.47 9.19 -4.77
C LEU A 14 15.04 9.60 -5.14
N MET A 15 14.19 9.91 -4.15
CA MET A 15 12.78 10.21 -4.39
C MET A 15 12.52 11.71 -4.41
N ASN A 16 12.13 12.23 -5.57
CA ASN A 16 11.68 13.62 -5.71
C ASN A 16 10.24 13.75 -5.22
N ASN A 17 9.96 14.67 -4.31
CA ASN A 17 8.64 14.82 -3.68
C ASN A 17 7.53 15.18 -4.68
N ASP A 18 6.66 14.23 -5.04
CA ASP A 18 5.30 14.56 -5.47
C ASP A 18 4.30 14.43 -4.30
N SER A 19 3.27 15.27 -4.35
CA SER A 19 2.30 15.58 -3.30
C SER A 19 1.47 14.40 -2.80
N ALA A 20 1.33 13.33 -3.60
CA ALA A 20 0.47 12.18 -3.28
C ALA A 20 1.24 10.88 -3.02
N HIS A 21 2.47 10.80 -3.49
CA HIS A 21 3.33 9.63 -3.46
C HIS A 21 4.76 10.16 -3.44
N ASP A 22 5.58 9.78 -2.47
CA ASP A 22 6.96 9.39 -2.75
C ASP A 22 7.68 8.94 -1.48
N PHE A 23 7.94 9.77 -0.48
CA PHE A 23 8.65 9.27 0.72
C PHE A 23 7.77 9.07 1.96
N ALA A 24 6.80 9.95 2.19
CA ALA A 24 5.92 9.88 3.36
C ALA A 24 5.08 8.58 3.37
N HIS A 25 4.65 8.11 2.20
CA HIS A 25 3.98 6.81 2.06
C HIS A 25 4.88 5.66 2.49
N ILE A 26 6.08 5.55 1.91
CA ILE A 26 7.06 4.51 2.26
C ILE A 26 7.31 4.52 3.76
N MET A 27 7.46 5.69 4.38
CA MET A 27 7.71 5.76 5.82
C MET A 27 6.52 5.34 6.69
N ARG A 28 5.27 5.53 6.26
CA ARG A 28 4.10 4.98 6.96
C ARG A 28 4.01 3.47 6.79
N VAL A 29 4.27 2.96 5.58
CA VAL A 29 4.37 1.50 5.33
C VAL A 29 5.49 0.89 6.18
N PHE A 30 6.64 1.55 6.28
CA PHE A 30 7.76 1.14 7.12
C PHE A 30 7.35 1.03 8.59
N LYS A 31 6.65 2.03 9.13
CA LYS A 31 6.13 1.98 10.50
C LYS A 31 5.11 0.85 10.70
N ASN A 32 4.22 0.62 9.73
CA ASN A 32 3.27 -0.49 9.78
C ASN A 32 4.01 -1.83 9.80
N ALA A 33 5.02 -2.00 8.93
CA ALA A 33 5.82 -3.22 8.85
C ALA A 33 6.59 -3.48 10.15
N GLN A 34 7.25 -2.47 10.74
CA GLN A 34 7.91 -2.61 12.05
C GLN A 34 6.96 -3.08 13.14
N MET A 35 5.74 -2.54 13.18
CA MET A 35 4.72 -2.97 14.15
C MET A 35 4.31 -4.43 13.94
N ILE A 36 4.22 -4.88 12.69
CA ILE A 36 3.91 -6.27 12.34
C ILE A 36 5.10 -7.18 12.71
N CYS A 37 6.33 -6.86 12.30
CA CYS A 37 7.53 -7.64 12.62
C CYS A 37 7.75 -7.82 14.13
N LYS A 38 7.37 -6.86 14.97
CA LYS A 38 7.46 -7.02 16.43
C LYS A 38 6.56 -8.14 16.99
N LYS A 39 5.53 -8.54 16.25
CA LYS A 39 4.52 -9.54 16.65
C LYS A 39 4.62 -10.82 15.84
N GLU A 40 5.36 -10.81 14.73
CA GLU A 40 5.56 -11.94 13.84
C GLU A 40 7.06 -12.28 13.86
N HIS A 41 7.43 -13.51 14.24
CA HIS A 41 8.84 -13.91 14.33
C HIS A 41 9.48 -14.02 12.93
N VAL A 42 9.99 -12.91 12.40
CA VAL A 42 10.54 -12.78 11.04
C VAL A 42 11.87 -12.03 11.05
N ASP A 43 12.66 -12.20 9.99
CA ASP A 43 13.81 -11.34 9.75
C ASP A 43 13.36 -9.93 9.35
N GLU A 44 13.42 -9.01 10.31
CA GLU A 44 13.04 -7.61 10.12
C GLU A 44 13.91 -6.92 9.06
N LYS A 45 15.17 -7.33 8.87
CA LYS A 45 16.08 -6.75 7.84
C LYS A 45 15.46 -6.93 6.45
N LEU A 46 15.01 -8.14 6.12
CA LEU A 46 14.45 -8.45 4.80
C LEU A 46 13.14 -7.71 4.55
N VAL A 47 12.24 -7.70 5.54
CA VAL A 47 10.96 -7.00 5.43
C VAL A 47 11.16 -5.51 5.21
N LEU A 48 11.95 -4.86 6.06
CA LEU A 48 12.14 -3.41 6.01
C LEU A 48 12.87 -2.98 4.75
N SER A 49 13.85 -3.76 4.28
CA SER A 49 14.49 -3.52 2.98
C SER A 49 13.49 -3.65 1.82
N ALA A 50 12.59 -4.63 1.85
CA ALA A 50 11.54 -4.76 0.85
C ALA A 50 10.59 -3.56 0.85
N VAL A 51 10.19 -3.09 2.04
CA VAL A 51 9.33 -1.90 2.20
C VAL A 51 9.99 -0.64 1.67
N LEU A 52 11.28 -0.41 1.93
CA LEU A 52 11.96 0.79 1.43
C LEU A 52 12.04 0.81 -0.11
N LEU A 53 11.96 -0.35 -0.76
CA LEU A 53 12.20 -0.51 -2.20
C LEU A 53 10.95 -0.81 -3.02
N HIS A 54 9.80 -1.10 -2.39
CA HIS A 54 8.64 -1.65 -3.11
C HIS A 54 8.06 -0.74 -4.20
N ASP A 55 8.12 0.58 -4.00
CA ASP A 55 7.56 1.61 -4.90
C ASP A 55 8.64 2.54 -5.47
N ILE A 56 9.91 2.09 -5.52
CA ILE A 56 11.04 2.86 -6.08
C ILE A 56 10.88 3.20 -7.58
N ILE A 57 10.04 2.45 -8.29
CA ILE A 57 9.54 2.81 -9.63
C ILE A 57 8.02 2.82 -9.57
N SER A 58 7.45 4.02 -9.53
CA SER A 58 6.01 4.25 -9.54
C SER A 58 5.61 5.03 -10.79
N TYR A 59 4.53 4.59 -11.43
CA TYR A 59 3.85 5.35 -12.49
C TYR A 59 2.47 5.80 -11.96
N PRO A 60 1.90 6.92 -12.46
CA PRO A 60 0.55 7.33 -12.12
C PRO A 60 -0.46 6.20 -12.30
N LYS A 61 -1.48 6.10 -11.43
CA LYS A 61 -2.43 4.96 -11.44
C LYS A 61 -3.28 4.91 -12.72
N SER A 62 -3.48 6.04 -13.39
CA SER A 62 -4.13 6.14 -14.71
C SER A 62 -3.26 5.65 -15.87
N ASP A 63 -1.95 5.50 -15.68
CA ASP A 63 -1.04 5.01 -16.72
C ASP A 63 -1.09 3.48 -16.83
N LYS A 64 -1.13 2.95 -18.06
CA LYS A 64 -1.08 1.50 -18.33
C LYS A 64 0.20 0.85 -17.76
N ARG A 65 1.29 1.62 -17.66
CA ARG A 65 2.57 1.19 -17.07
C ARG A 65 2.50 0.96 -15.56
N SER A 66 1.48 1.47 -14.86
CA SER A 66 1.31 1.20 -13.42
C SER A 66 1.23 -0.29 -13.08
N LYS A 67 0.79 -1.13 -14.03
CA LYS A 67 0.74 -2.60 -13.87
C LYS A 67 2.12 -3.25 -13.81
N ILE A 68 3.14 -2.62 -14.41
CA ILE A 68 4.52 -3.13 -14.42
C ILE A 68 5.39 -2.51 -13.33
N SER A 69 4.91 -1.49 -12.60
CA SER A 69 5.64 -0.85 -11.49
C SER A 69 6.24 -1.84 -10.49
N PRO A 70 5.50 -2.83 -9.93
CA PRO A 70 6.07 -3.76 -8.95
C PRO A 70 7.20 -4.62 -9.54
N ILE A 71 7.09 -4.99 -10.82
CA ILE A 71 8.12 -5.78 -11.52
C ILE A 71 9.38 -4.92 -11.71
N LYS A 72 9.21 -3.66 -12.14
CA LYS A 72 10.31 -2.72 -12.31
C LYS A 72 10.99 -2.36 -10.99
N SER A 73 10.21 -2.16 -9.92
CA SER A 73 10.74 -1.97 -8.57
C SER A 73 11.56 -3.18 -8.12
N ALA A 74 11.09 -4.41 -8.37
CA ALA A 74 11.83 -5.63 -8.06
C ALA A 74 13.14 -5.74 -8.87
N GLU A 75 13.13 -5.43 -10.16
CA GLU A 75 14.36 -5.41 -10.99
C GLU A 75 15.37 -4.38 -10.48
N LYS A 76 14.90 -3.19 -10.08
CA LYS A 76 15.76 -2.12 -9.53
C LYS A 76 16.27 -2.47 -8.14
N SER A 77 15.45 -3.11 -7.30
CA SER A 77 15.83 -3.50 -5.94
C SER A 77 17.01 -4.48 -5.95
N GLN A 78 17.03 -5.45 -6.85
CA GLN A 78 18.15 -6.39 -6.99
C GLN A 78 19.49 -5.68 -7.22
N LYS A 79 19.51 -4.64 -8.06
CA LYS A 79 20.73 -3.86 -8.34
C LYS A 79 21.19 -3.05 -7.13
N ILE A 80 20.24 -2.52 -6.35
CA ILE A 80 20.55 -1.74 -5.15
C ILE A 80 21.07 -2.65 -4.04
N LEU A 81 20.37 -3.75 -3.75
CA LEU A 81 20.71 -4.68 -2.66
C LEU A 81 22.10 -5.31 -2.84
N LYS A 82 22.54 -5.56 -4.09
CA LYS A 82 23.92 -6.01 -4.38
C LYS A 82 24.99 -5.04 -3.89
N LYS A 83 24.75 -3.73 -3.93
CA LYS A 83 25.68 -2.71 -3.42
C LYS A 83 25.82 -2.74 -1.89
N TYR A 84 24.83 -3.31 -1.22
CA TYR A 84 24.72 -3.43 0.24
C TYR A 84 25.14 -4.81 0.76
N ASN A 85 25.77 -5.64 -0.07
CA ASN A 85 26.26 -6.98 0.28
C ASN A 85 25.17 -7.93 0.81
N PHE A 86 23.93 -7.81 0.33
CA PHE A 86 22.91 -8.84 0.57
C PHE A 86 23.26 -10.12 -0.19
N GLU A 87 22.97 -11.27 0.41
CA GLU A 87 23.16 -12.56 -0.25
C GLU A 87 22.12 -12.77 -1.37
N ASN A 88 22.44 -13.61 -2.36
CA ASN A 88 21.52 -13.88 -3.47
C ASN A 88 20.16 -14.43 -3.00
N ALA A 89 20.15 -15.24 -1.93
CA ALA A 89 18.91 -15.74 -1.33
C ALA A 89 18.07 -14.61 -0.72
N GLU A 90 18.70 -13.69 0.02
CA GLU A 90 18.02 -12.51 0.60
C GLU A 90 17.46 -11.58 -0.50
N ILE A 91 18.26 -11.33 -1.55
CA ILE A 91 17.85 -10.53 -2.71
C ILE A 91 16.63 -11.14 -3.38
N GLN A 92 16.60 -12.47 -3.54
CA GLN A 92 15.47 -13.16 -4.14
C GLN A 92 14.21 -12.97 -3.30
N ILE A 93 14.28 -13.20 -1.98
CA ILE A 93 13.15 -13.00 -1.05
C ILE A 93 12.60 -11.56 -1.15
N ILE A 94 13.49 -10.56 -1.10
CA ILE A 94 13.10 -9.15 -1.16
C ILE A 94 12.47 -8.80 -2.52
N SER A 95 13.08 -9.24 -3.62
CA SER A 95 12.58 -8.92 -4.96
C SER A 95 11.25 -9.61 -5.26
N ASP A 96 11.03 -10.83 -4.76
CA ASP A 96 9.75 -11.55 -4.89
C ASP A 96 8.65 -10.88 -4.06
N ALA A 97 8.96 -10.48 -2.82
CA ALA A 97 8.06 -9.70 -1.98
C ALA A 97 7.61 -8.42 -2.71
N ILE A 98 8.55 -7.65 -3.27
CA ILE A 98 8.26 -6.42 -4.02
C ILE A 98 7.44 -6.72 -5.28
N ARG A 99 7.75 -7.78 -6.03
CA ARG A 99 7.02 -8.11 -7.26
C ARG A 99 5.55 -8.45 -7.00
N ASP A 100 5.27 -9.15 -5.91
CA ASP A 100 3.97 -9.78 -5.66
C ASP A 100 3.10 -9.04 -4.62
N HIS A 101 3.58 -7.94 -4.01
CA HIS A 101 2.82 -7.23 -2.97
C HIS A 101 1.56 -6.51 -3.48
N SER A 102 1.56 -5.99 -4.72
CA SER A 102 0.55 -5.00 -5.12
C SER A 102 -0.86 -5.57 -5.26
N PHE A 103 -1.87 -4.75 -4.92
CA PHE A 103 -3.28 -5.17 -5.03
C PHE A 103 -3.69 -5.55 -6.47
N SER A 104 -3.18 -4.86 -7.48
CA SER A 104 -3.52 -5.10 -8.89
C SER A 104 -3.02 -6.45 -9.42
N ARG A 105 -2.03 -7.06 -8.76
CA ARG A 105 -1.51 -8.37 -9.11
C ARG A 105 -2.41 -9.51 -8.64
N ASN A 106 -3.29 -9.24 -7.67
CA ASN A 106 -4.18 -10.25 -7.06
C ASN A 106 -3.43 -11.53 -6.64
N LYS A 107 -2.21 -11.37 -6.13
CA LYS A 107 -1.38 -12.47 -5.63
C LYS A 107 -1.25 -12.38 -4.12
N ILE A 108 -1.18 -13.56 -3.50
CA ILE A 108 -0.75 -13.73 -2.11
C ILE A 108 0.73 -14.11 -2.17
N PRO A 109 1.64 -13.30 -1.59
CA PRO A 109 3.05 -13.65 -1.54
C PRO A 109 3.28 -14.98 -0.84
N ALA A 110 4.23 -15.78 -1.33
CA ALA A 110 4.53 -17.09 -0.76
C ALA A 110 5.25 -16.96 0.61
N THR A 111 6.18 -16.00 0.71
CA THR A 111 7.01 -15.79 1.90
C THR A 111 6.30 -14.95 2.96
N ILE A 112 6.73 -15.08 4.21
CA ILE A 112 6.21 -14.27 5.31
C ILE A 112 6.59 -12.80 5.12
N GLU A 113 7.77 -12.52 4.58
CA GLU A 113 8.25 -11.16 4.31
C GLU A 113 7.37 -10.46 3.28
N GLY A 114 6.99 -11.16 2.21
CA GLY A 114 6.06 -10.63 1.21
C GLY A 114 4.66 -10.39 1.78
N LYS A 115 4.17 -11.32 2.62
CA LYS A 115 2.88 -11.16 3.31
C LYS A 115 2.86 -9.93 4.23
N ILE A 116 3.95 -9.71 4.97
CA ILE A 116 4.08 -8.54 5.85
C ILE A 116 4.19 -7.25 5.03
N LEU A 117 4.99 -7.21 3.96
CA LEU A 117 5.06 -6.06 3.06
C LEU A 117 3.66 -5.72 2.50
N GLN A 118 2.95 -6.74 2.00
CA GLN A 118 1.62 -6.56 1.44
C GLN A 118 0.62 -6.05 2.49
N ASP A 119 0.63 -6.59 3.70
CA ASP A 119 -0.22 -6.11 4.79
C ASP A 119 0.12 -4.67 5.18
N ALA A 120 1.40 -4.35 5.32
CA ALA A 120 1.88 -3.02 5.69
C ALA A 120 1.47 -1.94 4.67
N ASP A 121 1.56 -2.26 3.37
CA ASP A 121 1.11 -1.38 2.28
C ASP A 121 -0.42 -1.22 2.30
N ARG A 122 -1.17 -2.33 2.39
CA ARG A 122 -2.64 -2.30 2.44
C ARG A 122 -3.16 -1.53 3.67
N LEU A 123 -2.47 -1.61 4.80
CA LEU A 123 -2.80 -0.84 6.01
C LEU A 123 -2.71 0.68 5.76
N ASP A 124 -1.81 1.15 4.90
CA ASP A 124 -1.69 2.57 4.56
C ASP A 124 -2.82 3.07 3.63
N ALA A 125 -3.54 2.14 2.99
CA ALA A 125 -4.68 2.44 2.14
C ALA A 125 -6.01 2.55 2.91
N ILE A 126 -6.04 2.23 4.21
CA ILE A 126 -7.25 2.24 5.05
C ILE A 126 -7.10 3.12 6.30
N GLY A 127 -8.20 3.39 6.97
CA GLY A 127 -8.25 4.31 8.12
C GLY A 127 -8.22 5.77 7.70
N ALA A 128 -7.84 6.66 8.62
CA ALA A 128 -7.86 8.12 8.38
C ALA A 128 -7.00 8.55 7.17
N ILE A 129 -5.79 7.99 7.05
CA ILE A 129 -4.92 8.22 5.88
C ILE A 129 -5.58 7.68 4.61
N GLY A 130 -6.18 6.49 4.66
CA GLY A 130 -6.91 5.93 3.53
C GLY A 130 -8.03 6.84 3.02
N ILE A 131 -8.81 7.43 3.93
CA ILE A 131 -9.86 8.41 3.61
C ILE A 131 -9.26 9.65 2.93
N ALA A 132 -8.22 10.26 3.53
CA ALA A 132 -7.60 11.44 2.93
C ALA A 132 -7.03 11.15 1.54
N ARG A 133 -6.36 10.01 1.37
CA ARG A 133 -5.72 9.61 0.11
C ARG A 133 -6.74 9.34 -1.00
N VAL A 134 -7.85 8.66 -0.70
CA VAL A 134 -8.82 8.33 -1.76
C VAL A 134 -9.45 9.60 -2.35
N PHE A 135 -9.75 10.61 -1.54
CA PHE A 135 -10.27 11.89 -2.02
C PHE A 135 -9.20 12.76 -2.70
N ALA A 136 -7.96 12.76 -2.19
CA ALA A 136 -6.86 13.46 -2.86
C ALA A 136 -6.59 12.89 -4.27
N VAL A 137 -6.55 11.56 -4.41
CA VAL A 137 -6.39 10.90 -5.71
C VAL A 137 -7.62 11.14 -6.59
N GLY A 138 -8.83 11.06 -6.04
CA GLY A 138 -10.06 11.38 -6.78
C GLY A 138 -10.04 12.79 -7.37
N GLY A 139 -9.61 13.78 -6.59
CA GLY A 139 -9.43 15.16 -7.05
C GLY A 139 -8.37 15.31 -8.14
N TYR A 140 -7.20 14.70 -7.96
CA TYR A 140 -6.12 14.71 -8.97
C TYR A 140 -6.56 14.08 -10.29
N GLU A 141 -7.30 12.96 -10.22
CA GLU A 141 -7.84 12.27 -11.39
C GLU A 141 -9.16 12.84 -11.92
N LYS A 142 -9.64 13.95 -11.35
CA LYS A 142 -10.90 14.62 -11.74
C LYS A 142 -12.13 13.69 -11.69
N ARG A 143 -12.14 12.74 -10.77
CA ARG A 143 -13.31 11.88 -10.50
C ARG A 143 -14.36 12.66 -9.73
N LEU A 144 -15.63 12.36 -9.96
CA LEU A 144 -16.72 12.94 -9.18
C LEU A 144 -16.66 12.42 -7.73
N PHE A 145 -17.21 13.17 -6.79
CA PHE A 145 -17.14 12.79 -5.38
C PHE A 145 -17.95 11.51 -5.09
N TYR A 146 -19.23 11.49 -5.44
CA TYR A 146 -20.12 10.33 -5.36
C TYR A 146 -21.22 10.39 -6.44
N ASN A 147 -21.91 9.27 -6.67
CA ASN A 147 -23.11 9.24 -7.50
C ASN A 147 -24.29 9.87 -6.76
N VAL A 148 -24.94 10.89 -7.32
CA VAL A 148 -26.00 11.65 -6.62
C VAL A 148 -27.27 10.82 -6.36
N LYS A 149 -27.57 9.82 -7.20
CA LYS A 149 -28.77 8.97 -7.08
C LYS A 149 -28.55 7.78 -6.15
N ASP A 150 -27.35 7.20 -6.16
CA ASP A 150 -26.97 6.09 -5.29
C ASP A 150 -25.51 6.21 -4.82
N PRO A 151 -25.22 7.09 -3.83
CA PRO A 151 -23.85 7.34 -3.37
C PRO A 151 -23.19 6.11 -2.76
N PHE A 152 -23.97 5.18 -2.21
CA PHE A 152 -23.49 4.06 -1.40
C PHE A 152 -23.64 2.70 -2.07
N CYS A 153 -23.84 2.69 -3.39
CA CYS A 153 -23.91 1.48 -4.22
C CYS A 153 -24.93 0.44 -3.72
N LYS A 154 -26.14 0.88 -3.33
CA LYS A 154 -27.19 -0.04 -2.87
C LYS A 154 -27.79 -0.85 -4.01
N ASN A 155 -27.96 -0.21 -5.17
CA ASN A 155 -28.69 -0.76 -6.32
C ASN A 155 -27.80 -0.88 -7.57
N ARG A 156 -26.49 -0.69 -7.43
CA ARG A 156 -25.53 -0.71 -8.54
C ARG A 156 -24.18 -1.27 -8.09
N SER A 157 -23.39 -1.72 -9.07
CA SER A 157 -21.98 -2.02 -8.82
C SER A 157 -21.16 -0.73 -8.63
N PRO A 158 -20.15 -0.74 -7.74
CA PRO A 158 -19.23 0.39 -7.60
C PRO A 158 -18.37 0.58 -8.86
N ASP A 159 -18.29 1.82 -9.34
CA ASP A 159 -17.43 2.29 -10.43
C ASP A 159 -16.52 3.41 -9.92
N ASP A 160 -15.33 3.00 -9.51
CA ASP A 160 -14.32 3.89 -8.95
C ASP A 160 -13.51 4.64 -10.01
N GLN A 161 -13.82 4.48 -11.31
CA GLN A 161 -13.27 5.34 -12.37
C GLN A 161 -14.05 6.65 -12.49
N ILE A 162 -15.35 6.61 -12.18
CA ILE A 162 -16.24 7.78 -12.26
C ILE A 162 -16.40 8.44 -10.89
N TRP A 163 -16.65 7.65 -9.83
CA TRP A 163 -16.99 8.16 -8.50
C TRP A 163 -15.95 7.77 -7.45
N THR A 164 -15.45 8.76 -6.71
CA THR A 164 -14.41 8.58 -5.70
C THR A 164 -14.88 7.72 -4.53
N LEU A 165 -16.11 7.95 -4.05
CA LEU A 165 -16.70 7.22 -2.93
C LEU A 165 -16.84 5.71 -3.21
N ASP A 166 -17.02 5.33 -4.47
CA ASP A 166 -17.16 3.93 -4.88
C ASP A 166 -15.89 3.11 -4.61
N HIS A 167 -14.72 3.76 -4.55
CA HIS A 167 -13.46 3.08 -4.26
C HIS A 167 -13.46 2.42 -2.87
N PHE A 168 -14.22 2.97 -1.91
CA PHE A 168 -14.42 2.34 -0.59
C PHE A 168 -15.00 0.93 -0.75
N TYR A 169 -16.04 0.79 -1.57
CA TYR A 169 -16.74 -0.48 -1.79
C TYR A 169 -16.02 -1.39 -2.77
N ARG A 170 -15.40 -0.82 -3.80
CA ARG A 170 -14.65 -1.58 -4.80
C ARG A 170 -13.46 -2.29 -4.17
N LYS A 171 -12.72 -1.57 -3.31
CA LYS A 171 -11.42 -2.01 -2.77
C LYS A 171 -11.31 -1.85 -1.26
N LEU A 172 -11.41 -0.64 -0.72
CA LEU A 172 -10.85 -0.34 0.62
C LEU A 172 -11.48 -1.17 1.75
N LEU A 173 -12.81 -1.31 1.74
CA LEU A 173 -13.54 -2.08 2.75
C LEU A 173 -13.29 -3.60 2.65
N LYS A 174 -12.71 -4.09 1.56
CA LYS A 174 -12.34 -5.51 1.39
C LYS A 174 -10.95 -5.81 1.93
N LEU A 175 -10.11 -4.80 2.14
CA LEU A 175 -8.71 -5.02 2.53
C LEU A 175 -8.56 -5.69 3.89
N GLU A 176 -9.49 -5.44 4.84
CA GLU A 176 -9.48 -6.10 6.15
C GLU A 176 -9.52 -7.63 6.04
N SER A 177 -10.38 -8.18 5.18
CA SER A 177 -10.49 -9.64 5.00
C SER A 177 -9.34 -10.25 4.20
N LEU A 178 -8.57 -9.41 3.49
CA LEU A 178 -7.47 -9.83 2.64
C LEU A 178 -6.11 -9.76 3.36
N MET A 179 -6.05 -9.29 4.60
CA MET A 179 -4.81 -9.28 5.38
C MET A 179 -4.29 -10.71 5.60
N ASN A 180 -2.98 -10.87 5.52
CA ASN A 180 -2.29 -12.15 5.58
C ASN A 180 -1.90 -12.55 7.00
N THR A 181 -1.45 -11.59 7.80
CA THR A 181 -0.92 -11.79 9.15
C THR A 181 -1.97 -11.54 10.22
N LYS A 182 -1.80 -12.16 11.39
CA LYS A 182 -2.70 -11.96 12.53
C LYS A 182 -2.65 -10.52 13.01
N SER A 183 -1.44 -9.97 13.14
CA SER A 183 -1.22 -8.60 13.57
C SER A 183 -1.75 -7.58 12.55
N GLY A 184 -1.53 -7.80 11.25
CA GLY A 184 -2.10 -7.00 10.16
C GLY A 184 -3.64 -6.97 10.18
N LYS A 185 -4.29 -8.12 10.37
CA LYS A 185 -5.77 -8.21 10.46
C LYS A 185 -6.34 -7.46 11.67
N ILE A 186 -5.67 -7.53 12.83
CA ILE A 186 -6.08 -6.80 14.04
C ILE A 186 -6.05 -5.29 13.80
N GLU A 187 -4.97 -4.79 13.20
CA GLU A 187 -4.85 -3.36 12.90
C GLU A 187 -5.84 -2.93 11.81
N ALA A 188 -6.01 -3.74 10.77
CA ALA A 188 -6.94 -3.45 9.69
C ALA A 188 -8.37 -3.29 10.19
N LYS A 189 -8.81 -4.14 11.13
CA LYS A 189 -10.14 -4.04 11.75
C LYS A 189 -10.36 -2.68 12.42
N LYS A 190 -9.34 -2.17 13.13
CA LYS A 190 -9.42 -0.83 13.77
C LYS A 190 -9.54 0.28 12.72
N ARG A 191 -8.73 0.22 11.67
CA ARG A 191 -8.72 1.23 10.60
C ARG A 191 -10.00 1.19 9.75
N THR A 192 -10.52 0.01 9.45
CA THR A 192 -11.80 -0.15 8.75
C THR A 192 -12.97 0.39 9.57
N LYS A 193 -12.93 0.28 10.91
CA LYS A 193 -13.95 0.89 11.78
C LYS A 193 -14.06 2.40 11.55
N VAL A 194 -12.92 3.10 11.51
CA VAL A 194 -12.87 4.56 11.22
C VAL A 194 -13.50 4.88 9.86
N MET A 195 -13.24 4.06 8.84
CA MET A 195 -13.83 4.26 7.50
C MET A 195 -15.34 4.05 7.49
N LYS A 196 -15.84 3.05 8.24
CA LYS A 196 -17.28 2.80 8.37
C LYS A 196 -17.98 3.95 9.11
N GLU A 197 -17.35 4.50 10.13
CA GLU A 197 -17.84 5.69 10.86
C GLU A 197 -17.89 6.91 9.95
N PHE A 198 -16.83 7.18 9.18
CA PHE A 198 -16.83 8.25 8.17
C PHE A 198 -17.97 8.09 7.15
N LEU A 199 -18.15 6.89 6.59
CA LEU A 199 -19.25 6.63 5.64
C LEU A 199 -20.63 6.80 6.27
N HIS A 200 -20.77 6.49 7.56
CA HIS A 200 -22.01 6.65 8.30
C HIS A 200 -22.36 8.13 8.51
N GLU A 201 -21.39 8.95 8.92
CA GLU A 201 -21.62 10.40 9.06
C GLU A 201 -21.86 11.06 7.71
N LEU A 202 -21.05 10.74 6.69
CA LEU A 202 -21.26 11.23 5.32
C LEU A 202 -22.69 10.93 4.81
N LYS A 203 -23.21 9.75 5.12
CA LYS A 203 -24.58 9.35 4.77
C LYS A 203 -25.66 10.19 5.45
N LYS A 204 -25.40 10.76 6.63
CA LYS A 204 -26.34 11.68 7.29
C LYS A 204 -26.29 13.07 6.67
N GLU A 205 -25.11 13.53 6.24
CA GLU A 205 -24.90 14.86 5.67
C GLU A 205 -25.49 15.02 4.26
N ILE A 206 -25.42 13.98 3.43
CA ILE A 206 -25.85 14.04 2.02
C ILE A 206 -27.27 13.53 1.78
N LYS A 207 -28.01 13.24 2.85
CA LYS A 207 -29.37 12.71 2.81
C LYS A 207 -30.42 13.80 2.95
#